data_AF-A0A969BQU9-F1
#
_entry.id   AF-A0A969BQU9-F1
#
_cell.length_a   1.000
_cell.length_b   1.000
_cell.length_c   1.000
_cell.angle_alpha   90.00
_cell.angle_beta   90.00
_cell.angle_gamma   90.00
#
_symmetry.space_group_name_H-M   'P 1'
#
loop_
_entity.id
_entity.type
_entity.pdbx_description
1 polymer ?
#
loop_
_entity_poly.entity_id
_entity_poly.type
_entity_poly.pdbx_seq_one_letter_code
_entity_poly.pdbx_strand_id
1 'polypeptide(L)'
;MPRTLYLDNGSEYNFAAFLKPALLLLNPENGRPLIHAKPYNAAAKPIESIFRLLEHSFFSMIPEWIGGNRQRKKTANVGRAPVPISTFGRFIATVKACTDLYHNTPQSTLGNRSPFECYDAFVRGGWNMTTASIDAFRLAFTTEQVRDVRKGCIQFDGSLWTCRELQKYQSQRIVVLVPQYERWNRFAAQRR
;
A
#
# COMPACT_ATOMS: atom_id res chain seq x y z
N MET A 1 -5.83 8.43 -3.98
CA MET A 1 -5.90 7.83 -2.63
C MET A 1 -7.34 7.64 -2.21
N PRO A 2 -7.68 6.52 -1.55
CA PRO A 2 -9.02 6.32 -1.00
C PRO A 2 -9.31 7.30 0.13
N ARG A 3 -10.58 7.66 0.32
CA ARG A 3 -11.03 8.50 1.45
C ARG A 3 -10.90 7.76 2.78
N THR A 4 -11.24 6.48 2.78
CA THR A 4 -11.21 5.59 3.94
C THR A 4 -10.62 4.26 3.51
N LEU A 5 -9.72 3.71 4.33
CA LEU A 5 -9.20 2.36 4.18
C LEU A 5 -9.84 1.46 5.24
N TYR A 6 -10.57 0.44 4.77
CA TYR A 6 -11.11 -0.61 5.64
C TYR A 6 -10.10 -1.74 5.74
N LEU A 7 -9.81 -2.15 6.96
CA LEU A 7 -8.83 -3.19 7.28
C LEU A 7 -9.51 -4.25 8.13
N ASP A 8 -9.10 -5.50 7.97
CA ASP A 8 -9.46 -6.51 8.94
C ASP A 8 -8.72 -6.25 10.27
N ASN A 9 -9.18 -6.88 11.36
CA ASN A 9 -8.61 -6.71 12.69
C ASN A 9 -7.40 -7.61 12.96
N GLY A 10 -6.91 -8.32 11.95
CA GLY A 10 -5.70 -9.11 12.02
C GLY A 10 -4.47 -8.24 12.32
N SER A 11 -3.56 -8.75 13.15
CA SER A 11 -2.36 -8.01 13.55
C SER A 11 -1.41 -7.75 12.37
N GLU A 12 -1.53 -8.54 11.31
CA GLU A 12 -0.84 -8.34 10.04
C GLU A 12 -1.22 -7.01 9.35
N TYR A 13 -2.37 -6.40 9.67
CA TYR A 13 -2.78 -5.11 9.09
C TYR A 13 -2.35 -3.90 9.93
N ASN A 14 -1.65 -4.12 11.05
CA ASN A 14 -1.14 -3.03 11.89
C ASN A 14 -0.15 -2.11 11.16
N PHE A 15 0.46 -2.57 10.05
CA PHE A 15 1.31 -1.71 9.22
C PHE A 15 0.54 -0.47 8.75
N ALA A 16 -0.75 -0.57 8.46
CA ALA A 16 -1.49 0.53 7.85
C ALA A 16 -1.61 1.78 8.74
N ALA A 17 -1.27 1.67 10.03
CA ALA A 17 -1.18 2.82 10.94
C ALA A 17 -0.26 3.94 10.39
N PHE A 18 0.81 3.60 9.66
CA PHE A 18 1.70 4.61 9.08
C PHE A 18 1.05 5.43 7.96
N LEU A 19 -0.02 4.92 7.34
CA LEU A 19 -0.77 5.62 6.28
C LEU A 19 -1.71 6.69 6.84
N LYS A 20 -2.00 6.66 8.15
CA LYS A 20 -2.98 7.56 8.78
C LYS A 20 -2.71 9.04 8.50
N PRO A 21 -1.48 9.58 8.66
CA PRO A 21 -1.22 10.99 8.39
C PRO A 21 -1.48 11.37 6.93
N ALA A 22 -1.12 10.50 5.99
CA ALA A 22 -1.39 10.72 4.57
C ALA A 22 -2.88 10.74 4.23
N LEU A 23 -3.65 9.83 4.82
CA LEU A 23 -5.09 9.79 4.59
C LEU A 23 -5.81 10.99 5.22
N LEU A 24 -5.37 11.46 6.40
CA LEU A 24 -5.89 12.68 7.03
C LEU A 24 -5.54 13.93 6.22
N LEU A 25 -4.30 14.06 5.73
CA LEU A 25 -3.88 15.20 4.94
C LEU A 25 -4.71 15.34 3.65
N LEU A 26 -5.08 14.22 3.05
CA LEU A 26 -5.84 14.20 1.80
C LEU A 26 -7.35 14.28 1.99
N ASN A 27 -7.84 14.02 3.21
CA ASN A 27 -9.26 14.09 3.55
C ASN A 27 -9.41 14.59 4.99
N PRO A 28 -9.12 15.88 5.26
CA PRO A 28 -9.11 16.42 6.63
C PRO A 28 -10.49 16.35 7.30
N GLU A 29 -11.56 16.45 6.50
CA GLU A 29 -12.95 16.28 6.96
C GLU A 29 -13.28 14.84 7.39
N ASN A 30 -12.46 13.86 7.03
CA ASN A 30 -12.70 12.46 7.37
C ASN A 30 -11.99 12.10 8.69
N GLY A 31 -12.72 12.22 9.81
CA GLY A 31 -12.19 11.89 11.14
C GLY A 31 -11.79 10.42 11.35
N ARG A 32 -12.11 9.51 10.42
CA ARG A 32 -11.80 8.07 10.50
C ARG A 32 -11.24 7.53 9.17
N PRO A 33 -10.01 7.90 8.81
CA PRO A 33 -9.39 7.47 7.55
C PRO A 33 -9.02 5.98 7.54
N LEU A 34 -8.78 5.39 8.71
CA LEU A 34 -8.52 3.97 8.90
C LEU A 34 -9.66 3.39 9.72
N ILE A 35 -10.33 2.36 9.20
CA ILE A 35 -11.40 1.66 9.90
C ILE A 35 -11.01 0.19 9.99
N HIS A 36 -10.72 -0.27 11.19
CA HIS A 36 -10.58 -1.69 11.47
C HIS A 36 -11.96 -2.32 11.65
N ALA A 37 -12.14 -3.51 11.07
CA ALA A 37 -13.33 -4.31 11.29
C ALA A 37 -13.45 -4.63 12.79
N LYS A 38 -14.67 -4.58 13.33
CA LYS A 38 -14.93 -5.11 14.67
C LYS A 38 -14.81 -6.64 14.61
N PRO A 39 -14.42 -7.31 15.72
CA PRO A 39 -14.56 -8.74 15.84
C PRO A 39 -16.00 -9.17 15.47
N TYR A 40 -16.13 -10.22 14.65
CA TYR A 40 -17.41 -10.74 14.13
C TYR A 40 -18.19 -9.80 13.18
N ASN A 41 -17.54 -8.81 12.58
CA ASN A 41 -18.23 -7.87 11.68
C ASN A 41 -18.52 -8.49 10.30
N ALA A 42 -19.79 -8.47 9.87
CA ALA A 42 -20.21 -8.93 8.56
C ALA A 42 -19.56 -8.16 7.40
N ALA A 43 -19.09 -6.93 7.63
CA ALA A 43 -18.47 -6.08 6.60
C ALA A 43 -17.12 -6.58 6.08
N ALA A 44 -16.41 -7.45 6.81
CA ALA A 44 -15.15 -8.05 6.34
C ALA A 44 -15.38 -9.32 5.47
N LYS A 45 -16.56 -9.94 5.56
CA LYS A 45 -16.93 -11.15 4.82
C LYS A 45 -16.81 -11.03 3.29
N PRO A 46 -17.09 -9.86 2.66
CA PRO A 46 -16.85 -9.68 1.23
C PRO A 46 -15.37 -9.81 0.86
N ILE A 47 -14.45 -9.30 1.68
CA ILE A 47 -13.00 -9.37 1.43
C ILE A 47 -12.53 -10.83 1.54
N GLU A 48 -12.95 -11.54 2.59
CA GLU A 48 -12.66 -12.97 2.75
C GLU A 48 -13.21 -13.79 1.57
N SER A 49 -14.41 -13.47 1.10
CA SER A 49 -15.02 -14.11 -0.06
C SER A 49 -14.21 -13.90 -1.35
N ILE A 50 -13.68 -12.69 -1.56
CA ILE A 50 -12.81 -12.39 -2.71
C ILE A 50 -11.51 -13.18 -2.64
N PHE A 51 -10.84 -13.24 -1.48
CA PHE A 51 -9.62 -14.03 -1.33
C PHE A 51 -9.87 -15.52 -1.56
N ARG A 52 -10.97 -16.04 -1.03
CA ARG A 52 -11.41 -17.42 -1.27
C ARG A 52 -11.67 -17.69 -2.76
N LEU A 53 -12.32 -16.76 -3.45
CA LEU A 53 -12.57 -16.85 -4.89
C LEU A 53 -11.26 -16.86 -5.69
N LEU A 54 -10.34 -15.94 -5.38
CA LEU A 54 -9.00 -15.88 -5.98
C LEU A 54 -8.23 -17.18 -5.76
N GLU A 55 -8.19 -17.67 -4.52
CA GLU A 55 -7.46 -18.89 -4.16
C GLU A 55 -8.01 -20.12 -4.88
N HIS A 56 -9.33 -20.33 -4.85
CA HIS A 56 -9.93 -21.57 -5.35
C HIS A 56 -10.21 -21.56 -6.84
N SER A 57 -10.43 -20.40 -7.46
CA SER A 57 -10.84 -20.33 -8.87
C SER A 57 -9.76 -19.83 -9.81
N PHE A 58 -8.79 -19.04 -9.31
CA PHE A 58 -7.78 -18.41 -10.16
C PHE A 58 -6.35 -18.90 -9.86
N PHE A 59 -5.94 -18.91 -8.60
CA PHE A 59 -4.60 -19.37 -8.23
C PHE A 59 -4.46 -20.89 -8.26
N SER A 60 -5.54 -21.63 -8.03
CA SER A 60 -5.59 -23.08 -8.19
C SER A 60 -5.25 -23.57 -9.61
N MET A 61 -5.38 -22.71 -10.62
CA MET A 61 -5.00 -23.01 -12.01
C MET A 61 -3.50 -22.91 -12.25
N ILE A 62 -2.73 -22.29 -11.35
CA ILE A 62 -1.27 -22.18 -11.47
C ILE A 62 -0.68 -23.56 -11.20
N PRO A 63 0.08 -24.16 -12.12
CA PRO A 63 0.65 -25.50 -11.94
C PRO A 63 1.53 -25.62 -10.69
N GLU A 64 2.20 -24.54 -10.32
CA GLU A 64 3.09 -24.42 -9.17
C GLU A 64 2.35 -24.12 -7.84
N TRP A 65 1.01 -23.99 -7.85
CA TRP A 65 0.21 -23.66 -6.66
C TRP A 65 0.11 -24.82 -5.67
N ILE A 66 0.42 -24.53 -4.40
CA ILE A 66 0.47 -25.54 -3.32
C ILE A 66 -0.68 -25.44 -2.31
N GLY A 67 -1.51 -24.40 -2.38
CA GLY A 67 -2.61 -24.15 -1.44
C GLY A 67 -2.18 -23.66 -0.05
N GLY A 68 -3.17 -23.28 0.76
CA GLY A 68 -2.95 -22.66 2.08
C GLY A 68 -2.49 -23.57 3.23
N ASN A 69 -2.35 -24.89 3.06
CA ASN A 69 -1.94 -25.77 4.17
C ASN A 69 -0.79 -26.71 3.79
N ARG A 70 0.44 -26.18 3.88
CA ARG A 70 1.68 -26.93 3.63
C ARG A 70 1.87 -28.13 4.56
N GLN A 71 1.23 -28.14 5.73
CA GLN A 71 1.36 -29.22 6.72
C GLN A 71 0.28 -30.29 6.62
N ARG A 72 -0.95 -29.96 6.19
CA ARG A 72 -1.94 -30.97 5.75
C ARG A 72 -1.57 -31.43 4.34
N LYS A 73 -0.74 -32.47 4.23
CA LYS A 73 -0.65 -33.26 3.01
C LYS A 73 -2.04 -33.78 2.66
N LYS A 74 -2.80 -33.07 1.82
CA LYS A 74 -3.94 -33.63 1.11
C LYS A 74 -3.37 -34.52 0.02
N THR A 75 -3.02 -35.75 0.38
CA THR A 75 -2.90 -36.88 -0.52
C THR A 75 -4.28 -37.13 -1.14
N ALA A 76 -4.70 -36.31 -2.11
CA ALA A 76 -5.89 -36.57 -2.93
C ALA A 76 -6.00 -35.68 -4.18
N ASN A 77 -4.94 -35.00 -4.60
CA ASN A 77 -4.80 -34.61 -6.01
C ASN A 77 -3.35 -34.87 -6.40
N VAL A 78 -3.17 -36.03 -7.05
CA VAL A 78 -1.99 -36.50 -7.82
C VAL A 78 -0.63 -36.32 -7.14
N GLY A 79 -0.06 -37.42 -6.64
CA GLY A 79 1.21 -37.51 -5.92
C GLY A 79 2.47 -37.12 -6.71
N ARG A 80 2.52 -35.91 -7.25
CA ARG A 80 3.70 -35.26 -7.81
C ARG A 80 4.12 -34.14 -6.86
N ALA A 81 5.42 -34.00 -6.67
CA ALA A 81 5.95 -32.84 -5.95
C ALA A 81 5.54 -31.56 -6.70
N PRO A 82 5.14 -30.49 -5.98
CA PRO A 82 4.84 -29.23 -6.63
C PRO A 82 6.08 -28.73 -7.37
N VAL A 83 5.92 -28.38 -8.64
CA VAL A 83 7.00 -27.80 -9.44
C VAL A 83 7.19 -26.37 -8.92
N PRO A 84 8.40 -25.97 -8.52
CA PRO A 84 8.64 -24.61 -8.08
C PRO A 84 8.61 -23.65 -9.28
N ILE A 85 8.14 -22.42 -9.03
CA ILE A 85 8.24 -21.38 -10.04
C ILE A 85 9.70 -21.01 -10.28
N SER A 86 10.09 -20.99 -11.56
CA SER A 86 11.52 -20.97 -11.93
C SER A 86 12.21 -19.64 -11.65
N THR A 87 11.49 -18.51 -11.72
CA THR A 87 12.05 -17.17 -11.51
C THR A 87 11.02 -16.24 -10.87
N PHE A 88 11.50 -15.20 -10.18
CA PHE A 88 10.64 -14.15 -9.65
C PHE A 88 9.87 -13.40 -10.75
N GLY A 89 10.48 -13.18 -11.91
CA GLY A 89 9.81 -12.57 -13.07
C GLY A 89 8.62 -13.40 -13.55
N ARG A 90 8.77 -14.73 -13.61
CA ARG A 90 7.66 -15.64 -13.93
C ARG A 90 6.57 -15.59 -12.87
N PHE A 91 6.93 -15.52 -11.59
CA PHE A 91 5.96 -15.35 -10.50
C PHE A 91 5.10 -14.10 -10.68
N ILE A 92 5.72 -12.94 -10.93
CA ILE A 92 4.98 -11.69 -11.17
C ILE A 92 4.06 -11.83 -12.39
N ALA A 93 4.57 -12.38 -13.50
CA ALA A 93 3.77 -12.56 -14.72
C ALA A 93 2.57 -13.48 -14.49
N THR A 94 2.76 -14.61 -13.79
CA THR A 94 1.69 -15.56 -13.47
C THR A 94 0.64 -14.94 -12.56
N VAL A 95 1.04 -14.28 -11.48
CA VAL A 95 0.10 -13.61 -10.57
C VAL A 95 -0.68 -12.54 -11.31
N LYS A 96 0.00 -11.73 -12.15
CA LYS A 96 -0.67 -10.72 -12.98
C LYS A 96 -1.72 -11.34 -13.89
N ALA A 97 -1.38 -12.43 -14.59
CA ALA A 97 -2.33 -13.12 -15.47
C ALA A 97 -3.56 -13.64 -14.71
N CYS A 98 -3.37 -14.23 -13.52
CA CYS A 98 -4.49 -14.67 -12.67
C CYS A 98 -5.36 -13.50 -12.22
N THR A 99 -4.76 -12.38 -11.82
CA THR A 99 -5.47 -11.17 -11.42
C THR A 99 -6.23 -10.54 -12.60
N ASP A 100 -5.63 -10.51 -13.80
CA ASP A 100 -6.29 -10.04 -15.02
C ASP A 100 -7.49 -10.91 -15.37
N LEU A 101 -7.36 -12.23 -15.26
CA LEU A 101 -8.49 -13.16 -15.45
C LEU A 101 -9.61 -12.87 -14.45
N TYR A 102 -9.28 -12.70 -13.16
CA TYR A 102 -10.27 -12.34 -12.15
C TYR A 102 -11.00 -11.04 -12.48
N HIS A 103 -10.26 -9.99 -12.84
CA HIS A 103 -10.84 -8.68 -13.16
C HIS A 103 -11.81 -8.73 -14.33
N ASN A 104 -11.58 -9.62 -15.31
CA ASN A 104 -12.38 -9.70 -16.54
C ASN A 104 -13.43 -10.83 -16.51
N THR A 105 -13.44 -11.70 -15.48
CA THR A 105 -14.41 -12.81 -15.40
C THR A 105 -15.69 -12.36 -14.70
N PRO A 106 -16.87 -12.50 -15.34
CA PRO A 106 -18.16 -12.23 -14.72
C PRO A 106 -18.38 -12.99 -13.41
N GLN A 107 -18.95 -12.31 -12.40
CA GLN A 107 -19.25 -12.90 -11.11
C GLN A 107 -20.76 -12.84 -10.84
N SER A 108 -21.33 -13.95 -10.37
CA SER A 108 -22.75 -14.00 -9.98
C SER A 108 -23.09 -12.99 -8.89
N THR A 109 -22.16 -12.77 -7.95
CA THR A 109 -22.28 -11.78 -6.87
C THR A 109 -22.27 -10.33 -7.34
N LEU A 110 -21.84 -10.07 -8.58
CA LEU A 110 -21.84 -8.75 -9.22
C LEU A 110 -22.93 -8.59 -10.29
N GLY A 111 -23.90 -9.51 -10.30
CA GLY A 111 -24.98 -9.53 -11.29
C GLY A 111 -24.49 -9.93 -12.68
N ASN A 112 -23.62 -10.96 -12.76
CA ASN A 112 -23.00 -11.44 -13.99
C ASN A 112 -22.17 -10.38 -14.73
N ARG A 113 -21.63 -9.42 -13.99
CA ARG A 113 -20.61 -8.49 -14.47
C ARG A 113 -19.26 -8.85 -13.88
N SER A 114 -18.21 -8.51 -14.58
CA SER A 114 -16.85 -8.62 -14.09
C SER A 114 -16.51 -7.49 -13.12
N PRO A 115 -15.53 -7.68 -12.21
CA PRO A 115 -15.04 -6.60 -11.36
C PRO A 115 -14.63 -5.35 -12.16
N PHE A 116 -14.04 -5.54 -13.34
CA PHE A 116 -13.64 -4.45 -14.23
C PHE A 116 -14.84 -3.65 -14.74
N GLU A 117 -15.90 -4.32 -15.22
CA GLU A 117 -17.13 -3.63 -15.67
C GLU A 117 -17.81 -2.86 -14.54
N CYS A 118 -17.86 -3.43 -13.33
CA CYS A 118 -18.39 -2.73 -12.17
C CYS A 118 -17.56 -1.50 -11.81
N TYR A 119 -16.23 -1.62 -11.83
CA TYR A 119 -15.33 -0.50 -11.57
C TYR A 119 -15.46 0.61 -12.62
N ASP A 120 -15.42 0.25 -13.90
CA ASP A 120 -15.54 1.19 -15.03
C ASP A 120 -16.91 1.91 -15.01
N ALA A 121 -18.00 1.20 -14.73
CA ALA A 121 -19.31 1.83 -14.55
C ALA A 121 -19.33 2.82 -13.37
N PHE A 122 -18.65 2.50 -12.26
CA PHE A 122 -18.55 3.38 -11.10
C PHE A 122 -17.74 4.65 -11.40
N VAL A 123 -16.64 4.52 -12.15
CA VAL A 123 -15.84 5.66 -12.65
C VAL A 123 -16.67 6.53 -13.59
N ARG A 124 -17.36 5.93 -14.57
CA ARG A 124 -18.26 6.66 -15.49
C ARG A 124 -19.43 7.34 -14.78
N GLY A 125 -19.84 6.82 -13.63
CA GLY A 125 -20.83 7.43 -12.74
C GLY A 125 -20.35 8.72 -12.04
N GLY A 126 -19.13 9.19 -12.32
CA GLY A 126 -18.59 10.45 -11.79
C GLY A 126 -17.66 10.27 -10.59
N TRP A 127 -17.39 9.03 -10.18
CA TRP A 127 -16.33 8.80 -9.20
C TRP A 127 -14.98 9.18 -9.79
N ASN A 128 -14.19 9.92 -9.02
CA ASN A 128 -12.84 10.30 -9.40
C ASN A 128 -11.89 9.99 -8.25
N MET A 129 -10.66 9.62 -8.60
CA MET A 129 -9.61 9.39 -7.62
C MET A 129 -9.22 10.71 -6.94
N THR A 130 -9.15 10.73 -5.61
CA THR A 130 -8.53 11.85 -4.89
C THR A 130 -7.03 11.86 -5.19
N THR A 131 -6.54 12.92 -5.84
CA THR A 131 -5.12 13.12 -6.13
C THR A 131 -4.47 13.97 -5.05
N ALA A 132 -3.24 13.62 -4.68
CA ALA A 132 -2.36 14.42 -3.82
C ALA A 132 -1.30 15.08 -4.69
N SER A 133 -0.84 16.29 -4.32
CA SER A 133 0.44 16.74 -4.85
C SER A 133 1.57 15.87 -4.30
N ILE A 134 2.67 15.76 -5.05
CA ILE A 134 3.85 15.01 -4.61
C ILE A 134 4.39 15.55 -3.27
N ASP A 135 4.30 16.87 -3.06
CA ASP A 135 4.76 17.50 -1.83
C ASP A 135 3.85 17.22 -0.64
N ALA A 136 2.53 17.20 -0.84
CA ALA A 136 1.59 16.76 0.18
C ALA A 136 1.86 15.29 0.56
N PHE A 137 2.11 14.44 -0.43
CA PHE A 137 2.46 13.04 -0.19
C PHE A 137 3.78 12.92 0.60
N ARG A 138 4.83 13.65 0.22
CA ARG A 138 6.10 13.66 0.97
C ARG A 138 5.91 14.13 2.41
N LEU A 139 5.21 15.25 2.59
CA LEU A 139 4.92 15.84 3.90
C LEU A 139 4.22 14.84 4.81
N ALA A 140 3.23 14.13 4.29
CA ALA A 140 2.47 13.14 5.03
C ALA A 140 3.33 12.01 5.62
N PHE A 141 4.47 11.70 5.00
CA PHE A 141 5.40 10.68 5.48
C PHE A 141 6.66 11.29 6.07
N THR A 142 6.58 12.47 6.68
CA THR A 142 7.69 13.04 7.44
C THR A 142 7.56 12.81 8.95
N THR A 143 8.67 12.89 9.66
CA THR A 143 8.71 13.11 11.11
C THR A 143 9.31 14.47 11.39
N GLU A 144 8.80 15.14 12.42
CA GLU A 144 9.39 16.38 12.91
C GLU A 144 10.63 16.07 13.74
N GLN A 145 11.72 16.79 13.48
CA GLN A 145 12.90 16.78 14.31
C GLN A 145 13.35 18.20 14.60
N VAL A 146 13.77 18.46 15.83
CA VAL A 146 14.35 19.76 16.19
C VAL A 146 15.84 19.75 15.89
N ARG A 147 16.31 20.76 15.17
CA ARG A 147 17.74 20.92 14.82
C ARG A 147 18.21 22.34 15.14
N ASP A 148 19.43 22.42 15.67
CA ASP A 148 20.11 23.71 15.85
C ASP A 148 20.67 24.17 14.51
N VAL A 149 20.51 25.46 14.20
CA VAL A 149 21.13 26.09 13.03
C VAL A 149 22.47 26.70 13.44
N ARG A 150 23.56 26.21 12.85
CA ARG A 150 24.92 26.67 13.12
C ARG A 150 25.61 27.04 11.81
N LYS A 151 26.15 28.27 11.74
CA LYS A 151 26.82 28.80 10.55
C LYS A 151 25.95 28.68 9.28
N GLY A 152 24.64 28.92 9.39
CA GLY A 152 23.67 28.78 8.29
C GLY A 152 23.43 27.34 7.81
N CYS A 153 23.80 26.34 8.62
CA CYS A 153 23.65 24.92 8.29
C CYS A 153 22.90 24.18 9.40
N ILE A 154 22.29 23.06 9.02
CA ILE A 154 21.83 22.01 9.95
C ILE A 154 22.65 20.73 9.71
N GLN A 155 22.86 19.95 10.76
CA GLN A 155 23.46 18.62 10.64
C GLN A 155 22.37 17.56 10.78
N PHE A 156 22.26 16.66 9.81
CA PHE A 156 21.31 15.55 9.79
C PHE A 156 21.92 14.33 9.08
N ASP A 157 21.81 13.16 9.70
CA ASP A 157 22.30 11.87 9.17
C ASP A 157 23.74 11.92 8.64
N GLY A 158 24.66 12.43 9.47
CA GLY A 158 26.07 12.60 9.13
C GLY A 158 26.39 13.69 8.09
N SER A 159 25.37 14.34 7.50
CA SER A 159 25.51 15.33 6.43
C SER A 159 25.16 16.74 6.89
N LEU A 160 25.83 17.74 6.29
CA LEU A 160 25.50 19.15 6.47
C LEU A 160 24.57 19.62 5.35
N TRP A 161 23.44 20.19 5.74
CA TRP A 161 22.44 20.74 4.84
C TRP A 161 22.36 22.25 5.04
N THR A 162 22.23 22.99 3.94
CA THR A 162 22.16 24.45 3.96
C THR A 162 21.22 24.95 2.87
N CYS A 163 20.57 26.09 3.13
CA CYS A 163 19.86 26.89 2.15
C CYS A 163 19.94 28.36 2.58
N ARG A 164 19.59 29.28 1.69
CA ARG A 164 19.72 30.73 1.93
C ARG A 164 18.90 31.16 3.15
N GLU A 165 17.73 30.56 3.33
CA GLU A 165 16.75 30.88 4.36
C GLU A 165 17.27 30.53 5.76
N LEU A 166 18.12 29.50 5.89
CA LEU A 166 18.69 29.09 7.19
C LEU A 166 19.56 30.17 7.82
N GLN A 167 20.12 31.11 7.05
CA GLN A 167 20.89 32.21 7.62
C GLN A 167 20.08 33.06 8.60
N LYS A 168 18.76 33.20 8.37
CA LYS A 168 17.85 33.97 9.23
C LYS A 168 17.64 33.34 10.61
N TYR A 169 17.88 32.04 10.71
CA TYR A 169 17.64 31.25 11.92
C TYR A 169 18.95 30.96 12.66
N GLN A 170 20.02 31.72 12.42
CA GLN A 170 21.33 31.49 13.02
C GLN A 170 21.24 31.42 14.55
N SER A 171 21.80 30.33 15.11
CA SER A 171 21.81 30.04 16.55
C SER A 171 20.42 29.79 17.15
N GLN A 172 19.41 29.52 16.31
CA GLN A 172 18.07 29.12 16.73
C GLN A 172 17.85 27.62 16.51
N ARG A 173 16.82 27.09 17.17
CA ARG A 173 16.26 25.77 16.92
C ARG A 173 15.13 25.88 15.92
N ILE A 174 15.16 25.03 14.90
CA ILE A 174 14.10 24.91 13.91
C ILE A 174 13.54 23.50 13.89
N VAL A 175 12.27 23.37 13.49
CA VAL A 175 11.66 22.08 13.16
C VAL A 175 12.01 21.75 11.72
N VAL A 176 12.60 20.57 11.50
CA VAL A 176 12.86 20.01 10.18
C VAL A 176 11.95 18.80 9.96
N LEU A 177 11.41 18.70 8.75
CA LEU A 177 10.54 17.61 8.35
C LEU A 177 11.39 16.56 7.62
N VAL A 178 11.49 15.37 8.21
CA VAL A 178 12.36 14.29 7.74
C VAL A 178 11.52 13.16 7.13
N PRO A 179 11.61 12.89 5.81
CA PRO A 179 10.92 11.76 5.20
C PRO A 179 11.28 10.43 5.87
N GLN A 180 10.28 9.61 6.16
CA GLN A 180 10.43 8.32 6.83
C GLN A 180 10.89 7.20 5.87
N TYR A 181 10.50 7.30 4.59
CA TYR A 181 10.66 6.21 3.62
C TYR A 181 11.49 6.57 2.38
N GLU A 182 11.87 7.84 2.22
CA GLU A 182 12.81 8.26 1.18
C GLU A 182 14.16 8.59 1.82
N ARG A 183 15.25 8.14 1.20
CA ARG A 183 16.59 8.59 1.59
C ARG A 183 16.75 10.06 1.16
N TRP A 184 17.13 10.92 2.10
CA TRP A 184 17.40 12.36 1.84
C TRP A 184 18.40 12.59 0.69
N ASN A 185 19.28 11.63 0.44
CA ASN A 185 20.28 11.68 -0.62
C ASN A 185 19.72 11.57 -2.06
N ARG A 186 18.41 11.37 -2.26
CA ARG A 186 17.80 11.44 -3.59
C ARG A 186 17.66 12.86 -4.14
N PHE A 187 17.58 13.86 -3.25
CA PHE A 187 17.50 15.29 -3.63
C PHE A 187 18.85 16.00 -3.58
N ALA A 188 19.82 15.42 -2.89
CA ALA A 188 21.22 15.82 -3.05
C ALA A 188 21.70 15.27 -4.39
N ALA A 189 21.56 16.07 -5.44
CA ALA A 189 22.31 15.86 -6.67
C ALA A 189 23.77 15.53 -6.32
N GLN A 190 24.27 14.47 -6.96
CA GLN A 190 25.64 13.97 -6.87
C GLN A 190 26.64 15.11 -6.61
N ARG A 191 27.30 15.07 -5.45
CA ARG A 191 28.53 15.84 -5.27
C ARG A 191 29.66 15.05 -5.93
N ARG A 192 30.00 15.50 -7.14
CA ARG A 192 31.22 15.28 -7.95
C ARG A 192 31.58 13.84 -8.30
#